data_AF-A0A9Q1LKT5-F1
#
_entry.id   AF-A0A9Q1LKT5-F1
#
_cell.length_a   1.000
_cell.length_b   1.000
_cell.length_c   1.000
_cell.angle_alpha   90.00
_cell.angle_beta   90.00
_cell.angle_gamma   90.00
#
_symmetry.space_group_name_H-M   'P 1'
#
loop_
_entity.id
_entity.type
_entity.pdbx_description
1 polymer ?
#
loop_
_entity_poly.entity_id
_entity_poly.type
_entity_poly.pdbx_seq_one_letter_code
_entity_poly.pdbx_strand_id
1 'polypeptide(L)'
;MESEHNPITIHLVSSTNSPEFNRLTRALTHSSVIGLDAEWKPIRTHQSTFPTVSLLQIACQLAGAGDSPVESPIESPVFLIDLTLIPLQSIYHLIKDAFVSPHILKLGFRFKQDLVYLSSTFCAHGCETGFDRVEPFLDITSIYNNLQPRQPGRLSKQTKSLATICQEVLGLSLSKELQCSDWSQRPLTEEQMQYAAVDAHCLIHIFEVFKAKVVTEGNPVESVTGLKLSQLDLGLKQILDTQQNSNKMCGIKFGEALEMVQAIPPDFFKTVPISDEEVTALLPDHANRIDDVLFRIVRKYGDKILLTESDRKPKISRKKAKKSSGRVANTRSPIEGGEEWQGPPPWDVTSGGDGCPKFLCDVMIEGLAKHLRCVGIDAAVPYSKKPVSRDLIEQACKEKRVLLTRDAKLLRHDYLLKNQIYRVKTLLKNDQLVEVIETFQLEISEDQLMSRCTKCNGKFIQKPLTTGEAVEAAKGFQGTQYRNAVQKFVDVCKLNE
;
A
#
# COMPACT_ATOMS: atom_id res chain seq x y z
N MET A 1 -4.10 13.11 -32.89
CA MET A 1 -2.83 13.56 -32.28
C MET A 1 -2.71 12.82 -30.97
N GLU A 2 -1.94 11.75 -30.98
CA GLU A 2 -1.62 10.98 -29.78
C GLU A 2 -0.87 11.92 -28.83
N SER A 3 -1.45 12.20 -27.67
CA SER A 3 -0.81 12.98 -26.62
C SER A 3 0.32 12.14 -26.02
N GLU A 4 1.56 12.40 -26.43
CA GLU A 4 2.78 11.87 -25.80
C GLU A 4 2.78 12.25 -24.31
N HIS A 5 2.39 11.32 -23.44
CA HIS A 5 2.51 11.49 -21.99
C HIS A 5 3.82 10.85 -21.52
N ASN A 6 4.59 11.61 -20.75
CA ASN A 6 5.90 11.17 -20.25
C ASN A 6 5.74 9.97 -19.28
N PRO A 7 6.34 8.81 -19.59
CA PRO A 7 6.38 7.67 -18.67
C PRO A 7 7.16 8.02 -17.40
N ILE A 8 6.82 7.39 -16.27
CA ILE A 8 7.60 7.51 -15.03
C ILE A 8 9.03 7.08 -15.36
N THR A 9 10.00 7.96 -15.12
CA THR A 9 11.40 7.64 -15.34
C THR A 9 11.92 6.81 -14.18
N ILE A 10 12.21 5.52 -14.43
CA ILE A 10 12.66 4.56 -13.41
C ILE A 10 14.14 4.24 -13.64
N HIS A 11 14.94 4.30 -12.58
CA HIS A 11 16.35 3.93 -12.59
C HIS A 11 16.63 2.85 -11.54
N LEU A 12 17.07 1.67 -11.99
CA LEU A 12 17.50 0.60 -11.10
C LEU A 12 18.98 0.79 -10.72
N VAL A 13 19.26 0.96 -9.43
CA VAL A 13 20.61 1.21 -8.90
C VAL A 13 21.11 -0.05 -8.19
N SER A 14 21.96 -0.82 -8.85
CA SER A 14 22.49 -2.10 -8.34
C SER A 14 24.00 -2.09 -8.09
N SER A 15 24.71 -1.03 -8.50
CA SER A 15 26.17 -0.90 -8.36
C SER A 15 26.58 0.56 -8.24
N THR A 16 27.65 0.84 -7.48
CA THR A 16 28.20 2.20 -7.33
C THR A 16 28.94 2.71 -8.55
N ASN A 17 29.27 1.84 -9.50
CA ASN A 17 29.97 2.20 -10.73
C ASN A 17 29.03 2.45 -11.91
N SER A 18 27.71 2.40 -11.68
CA SER A 18 26.71 2.52 -12.72
C SER A 18 26.33 3.98 -13.00
N PRO A 19 25.90 4.32 -14.23
CA PRO A 19 25.39 5.66 -14.53
C PRO A 19 24.14 6.00 -13.70
N GLU A 20 23.33 5.01 -13.31
CA GLU A 20 22.17 5.17 -12.45
C GLU A 20 22.56 5.62 -11.03
N PHE A 21 23.69 5.13 -10.50
CA PHE A 21 24.20 5.59 -9.21
C PHE A 21 24.66 7.07 -9.26
N ASN A 22 25.30 7.48 -10.36
CA ASN A 22 25.64 8.89 -10.58
C ASN A 22 24.40 9.77 -10.69
N ARG A 23 23.35 9.28 -11.37
CA ARG A 23 22.06 9.97 -11.45
C ARG A 23 21.39 10.08 -10.08
N LEU A 24 21.41 9.01 -9.26
CA LEU A 24 20.90 9.03 -7.89
C LEU A 24 21.62 10.09 -7.05
N THR A 25 22.94 10.10 -7.09
CA THR A 25 23.78 11.05 -6.33
C THR A 25 23.48 12.50 -6.74
N ARG A 26 23.37 12.75 -8.05
CA ARG A 26 22.97 14.06 -8.58
C ARG A 26 21.55 14.41 -8.15
N ALA A 27 20.61 13.47 -8.22
CA ALA A 27 19.23 13.75 -7.89
C ALA A 27 19.06 14.12 -6.41
N LEU A 28 19.67 13.35 -5.49
CA LEU A 28 19.63 13.64 -4.05
C LEU A 28 20.24 14.99 -3.68
N THR A 29 21.23 15.47 -4.44
CA THR A 29 21.88 16.78 -4.19
C THR A 29 21.10 17.97 -4.76
N HIS A 30 20.18 17.74 -5.70
CA HIS A 30 19.41 18.79 -6.38
C HIS A 30 17.90 18.73 -6.09
N SER A 31 17.45 17.74 -5.32
CA SER A 31 16.05 17.62 -4.90
C SER A 31 15.80 18.31 -3.57
N SER A 32 14.74 19.11 -3.53
CA SER A 32 14.23 19.72 -2.30
C SER A 32 13.18 18.84 -1.60
N VAL A 33 12.56 17.91 -2.34
CA VAL A 33 11.56 16.96 -1.84
C VAL A 33 11.86 15.57 -2.39
N ILE A 34 11.81 14.56 -1.51
CA ILE A 34 11.91 13.15 -1.90
C ILE A 34 10.79 12.32 -1.29
N GLY A 35 10.30 11.33 -2.03
CA GLY A 35 9.37 10.31 -1.57
C GLY A 35 10.10 9.01 -1.24
N LEU A 36 9.82 8.42 -0.09
CA LEU A 36 10.48 7.22 0.42
C LEU A 36 9.48 6.07 0.60
N ASP A 37 9.87 4.89 0.14
CA ASP A 37 9.22 3.62 0.44
C ASP A 37 10.27 2.50 0.53
N ALA A 38 9.91 1.31 1.01
CA ALA A 38 10.81 0.17 1.02
C ALA A 38 10.08 -1.17 0.84
N GLU A 39 10.76 -2.16 0.23
CA GLU A 39 10.20 -3.49 0.00
C GLU A 39 11.12 -4.60 0.54
N TRP A 40 10.50 -5.64 1.11
CA TRP A 40 11.19 -6.80 1.68
C TRP A 40 10.40 -8.09 1.44
N LYS A 41 11.11 -9.23 1.42
CA LYS A 41 10.47 -10.54 1.33
C LYS A 41 9.54 -10.77 2.53
N PRO A 42 8.25 -11.10 2.32
CA PRO A 42 7.35 -11.41 3.42
C PRO A 42 7.81 -12.64 4.22
N ILE A 43 7.97 -12.49 5.53
CA ILE A 43 8.38 -13.58 6.42
C ILE A 43 7.14 -14.28 6.98
N ARG A 44 7.04 -15.60 6.73
CA ARG A 44 5.87 -16.43 7.05
C ARG A 44 5.95 -17.11 8.43
N THR A 45 7.10 -17.07 9.09
CA THR A 45 7.35 -17.71 10.40
C THR A 45 7.82 -16.72 11.45
N HIS A 46 7.66 -17.06 12.73
CA HIS A 46 8.19 -16.25 13.82
C HIS A 46 9.72 -16.32 13.83
N GLN A 47 10.38 -15.29 13.29
CA GLN A 47 11.82 -15.12 13.40
C GLN A 47 12.17 -14.14 14.52
N SER A 48 13.33 -14.36 15.14
CA SER A 48 13.89 -13.48 16.17
C SER A 48 14.60 -12.26 15.59
N THR A 49 14.57 -12.09 14.26
CA THR A 49 15.27 -11.03 13.50
C THR A 49 14.26 -10.23 12.69
N PHE A 50 14.60 -8.98 12.38
CA PHE A 50 13.81 -8.17 11.47
C PHE A 50 13.97 -8.67 10.02
N PRO A 51 12.97 -8.45 9.15
CA PRO A 51 13.13 -8.66 7.72
C PRO A 51 14.26 -7.82 7.14
N THR A 52 15.01 -8.41 6.21
CA THR A 52 16.00 -7.70 5.40
C THR A 52 15.27 -6.94 4.29
N VAL A 53 15.55 -5.64 4.18
CA VAL A 53 15.03 -4.80 3.09
C VAL A 53 15.76 -5.16 1.80
N SER A 54 15.00 -5.49 0.76
CA SER A 54 15.52 -5.88 -0.55
C SER A 54 15.64 -4.70 -1.51
N LEU A 55 14.73 -3.73 -1.40
CA LEU A 55 14.63 -2.59 -2.31
C LEU A 55 14.28 -1.34 -1.51
N LEU A 56 14.97 -0.23 -1.78
CA LEU A 56 14.64 1.10 -1.25
C LEU A 56 14.25 1.99 -2.43
N GLN A 57 13.05 2.58 -2.39
CA GLN A 57 12.58 3.48 -3.43
C GLN A 57 12.77 4.93 -3.00
N ILE A 58 13.35 5.73 -3.89
CA ILE A 58 13.49 7.17 -3.70
C ILE A 58 12.96 7.88 -4.95
N ALA A 59 11.79 8.51 -4.82
CA ALA A 59 11.28 9.44 -5.82
C ALA A 59 11.87 10.82 -5.55
N CYS A 60 12.48 11.46 -6.55
CA CYS A 60 13.18 12.73 -6.40
C CYS A 60 12.45 13.82 -7.18
N GLN A 61 12.04 14.91 -6.54
CA GLN A 61 11.53 16.08 -7.25
C GLN A 61 12.71 16.94 -7.72
N LEU A 62 12.94 17.02 -9.02
CA LEU A 62 14.00 17.88 -9.59
C LEU A 62 13.39 19.20 -10.07
N ALA A 63 14.00 20.31 -9.68
CA ALA A 63 13.71 21.59 -10.30
C ALA A 63 14.18 21.53 -11.76
N GLY A 64 13.30 21.89 -12.71
CA GLY A 64 13.64 21.89 -14.13
C GLY A 64 14.91 22.71 -14.38
N ALA A 65 15.96 22.07 -14.89
CA ALA A 65 17.18 22.75 -15.29
C ALA A 65 16.92 23.51 -16.60
N GLY A 66 16.34 24.70 -16.51
CA GLY A 66 16.10 25.55 -17.65
C GLY A 66 16.33 27.02 -17.30
N ASP A 67 17.45 27.58 -17.76
CA ASP A 67 17.69 29.03 -17.85
C ASP A 67 16.80 29.72 -18.91
N SER A 68 15.67 29.10 -19.27
CA SER A 68 14.77 29.55 -20.31
C SER A 68 13.34 29.53 -19.77
N PRO A 69 12.56 30.62 -19.89
CA PRO A 69 11.22 30.76 -19.31
C PRO A 69 10.15 29.94 -20.07
N VAL A 70 10.55 28.88 -20.76
CA VAL A 70 9.65 27.92 -21.40
C VAL A 70 9.52 26.72 -20.45
N GLU A 71 8.33 26.59 -19.88
CA GLU A 71 7.85 25.55 -18.96
C GLU A 71 8.47 24.17 -19.25
N SER A 72 9.57 23.84 -18.56
CA SER A 72 10.10 22.48 -18.58
C SER A 72 9.34 21.65 -17.54
N PRO A 73 8.84 20.44 -17.86
CA PRO A 73 8.09 19.62 -16.92
C PRO A 73 8.90 19.33 -15.66
N ILE A 74 8.24 19.29 -14.49
CA ILE A 74 8.86 18.80 -13.26
C ILE A 74 9.21 17.32 -13.47
N GLU A 75 10.50 17.02 -13.60
CA GLU A 75 10.97 15.64 -13.66
C GLU A 75 10.96 15.05 -12.25
N SER A 76 10.24 13.94 -12.08
CA SER A 76 10.20 13.18 -10.83
C SER A 76 10.73 11.76 -11.02
N PRO A 77 12.04 11.58 -11.32
CA PRO A 77 12.61 10.25 -11.50
C PRO A 77 12.53 9.44 -10.20
N VAL A 78 12.36 8.13 -10.34
CA VAL A 78 12.33 7.18 -9.24
C VAL A 78 13.54 6.26 -9.31
N PHE A 79 14.30 6.23 -8.22
CA PHE A 79 15.45 5.35 -8.06
C PHE A 79 15.04 4.14 -7.23
N LEU A 80 15.18 2.97 -7.82
CA LEU A 80 14.99 1.67 -7.16
C LEU A 80 16.37 1.16 -6.75
N ILE A 81 16.74 1.33 -5.49
CA ILE A 81 18.05 0.96 -4.97
C ILE A 81 18.00 -0.50 -4.53
N ASP A 82 18.69 -1.37 -5.28
CA ASP A 82 18.74 -2.80 -5.02
C ASP A 82 19.75 -3.11 -3.90
N LEU A 83 19.25 -3.16 -2.66
CA LEU A 83 20.04 -3.41 -1.46
C LEU A 83 20.59 -4.84 -1.38
N THR A 84 20.17 -5.74 -2.27
CA THR A 84 20.72 -7.10 -2.36
C THR A 84 21.96 -7.17 -3.24
N LEU A 85 22.12 -6.23 -4.18
CA LEU A 85 23.22 -6.21 -5.14
C LEU A 85 24.25 -5.12 -4.82
N ILE A 86 23.82 -3.93 -4.38
CA ILE A 86 24.74 -2.84 -4.10
C ILE A 86 25.48 -3.05 -2.77
N PRO A 87 26.80 -2.80 -2.69
CA PRO A 87 27.52 -2.86 -1.42
C PRO A 87 26.97 -1.82 -0.43
N LEU A 88 26.33 -2.28 0.66
CA LEU A 88 25.62 -1.40 1.58
C LEU A 88 26.52 -0.35 2.25
N GLN A 89 27.76 -0.72 2.57
CA GLN A 89 28.74 0.21 3.15
C GLN A 89 29.02 1.40 2.22
N SER A 90 29.03 1.17 0.90
CA SER A 90 29.35 2.21 -0.08
C SER A 90 28.21 3.21 -0.30
N ILE A 91 26.95 2.80 -0.10
CA ILE A 91 25.78 3.69 -0.25
C ILE A 91 25.26 4.25 1.09
N TYR A 92 25.73 3.71 2.22
CA TYR A 92 25.24 4.05 3.55
C TYR A 92 25.26 5.55 3.83
N HIS A 93 26.40 6.22 3.60
CA HIS A 93 26.56 7.64 3.87
C HIS A 93 25.66 8.50 2.96
N LEU A 94 25.55 8.16 1.68
CA LEU A 94 24.68 8.86 0.74
C LEU A 94 23.22 8.89 1.21
N ILE A 95 22.68 7.73 1.61
CA ILE A 95 21.30 7.63 2.12
C ILE A 95 21.16 8.33 3.46
N LYS A 96 22.14 8.16 4.36
CA LYS A 96 22.13 8.77 5.70
C LYS A 96 22.10 10.29 5.61
N ASP A 97 22.94 10.86 4.76
CA ASP A 97 23.04 12.30 4.55
C ASP A 97 21.74 12.85 3.97
N ALA A 98 21.11 12.15 3.02
CA ALA A 98 19.80 12.51 2.51
C ALA A 98 18.71 12.50 3.61
N PHE A 99 18.69 11.45 4.45
CA PHE A 99 17.71 11.30 5.53
C PHE A 99 17.78 12.41 6.59
N VAL A 100 18.97 12.95 6.86
CA VAL A 100 19.16 14.01 7.87
C VAL A 100 19.36 15.40 7.27
N SER A 101 19.42 15.52 5.95
CA SER A 101 19.61 16.81 5.29
C SER A 101 18.44 17.76 5.59
N PRO A 102 18.70 18.97 6.14
CA PRO A 102 17.67 19.96 6.39
C PRO A 102 17.13 20.59 5.10
N HIS A 103 17.84 20.42 3.99
CA HIS A 103 17.48 20.98 2.68
C HIS A 103 16.52 20.09 1.89
N ILE A 104 16.31 18.85 2.35
CA ILE A 104 15.48 17.85 1.67
C ILE A 104 14.31 17.49 2.59
N LEU A 105 13.08 17.76 2.15
CA LEU A 105 11.88 17.24 2.78
C LEU A 105 11.67 15.77 2.39
N LYS A 106 11.57 14.89 3.39
CA LYS A 106 11.26 13.47 3.19
C LYS A 106 9.77 13.23 3.35
N LEU A 107 9.15 12.65 2.34
CA LEU A 107 7.76 12.18 2.37
C LEU A 107 7.75 10.67 2.58
N GLY A 108 6.78 10.17 3.32
CA GLY A 108 6.57 8.74 3.49
C GLY A 108 5.18 8.43 4.01
N PHE A 109 4.75 7.18 3.88
CA PHE A 109 3.49 6.72 4.44
C PHE A 109 3.78 5.72 5.57
N ARG A 110 3.71 6.17 6.83
CA ARG A 110 4.01 5.33 8.01
C ARG A 110 5.43 4.75 8.02
N PHE A 111 6.36 5.50 7.46
CA PHE A 111 7.74 5.12 7.15
C PHE A 111 8.59 4.69 8.37
N LYS A 112 8.12 4.88 9.61
CA LYS A 112 8.86 4.45 10.80
C LYS A 112 9.15 2.95 10.78
N GLN A 113 8.22 2.12 10.30
CA GLN A 113 8.43 0.67 10.26
C GLN A 113 9.51 0.28 9.25
N ASP A 114 9.48 0.90 8.09
CA ASP A 114 10.44 0.76 7.00
C ASP A 114 11.83 1.17 7.47
N LEU A 115 11.94 2.31 8.16
CA LEU A 115 13.19 2.80 8.75
C LEU A 115 13.79 1.80 9.76
N VAL A 116 12.96 1.14 10.58
CA VAL A 116 13.43 0.10 11.51
C VAL A 116 14.07 -1.07 10.76
N TYR A 117 13.42 -1.57 9.72
CA TYR A 117 13.94 -2.71 8.94
C TYR A 117 15.16 -2.31 8.12
N LEU A 118 15.14 -1.11 7.53
CA LEU A 118 16.27 -0.56 6.79
C LEU A 118 17.49 -0.36 7.70
N SER A 119 17.31 0.25 8.87
CA SER A 119 18.37 0.40 9.85
C SER A 119 18.92 -0.95 10.30
N SER A 120 18.05 -1.94 10.57
CA SER A 120 18.48 -3.28 10.94
C SER A 120 19.28 -3.96 9.82
N THR A 121 18.86 -3.76 8.56
CA THR A 121 19.54 -4.31 7.38
C THR A 121 20.96 -3.78 7.27
N PHE A 122 21.15 -2.46 7.39
CA PHE A 122 22.48 -1.85 7.32
C PHE A 122 23.35 -2.20 8.53
N CYS A 123 22.80 -2.23 9.75
CA CYS A 123 23.54 -2.67 10.94
C CYS A 123 24.08 -4.11 10.78
N ALA A 124 23.27 -5.02 10.22
CA ALA A 124 23.68 -6.40 9.97
C ALA A 124 24.85 -6.53 8.97
N HIS A 125 25.11 -5.50 8.16
CA HIS A 125 26.17 -5.45 7.16
C HIS A 125 27.33 -4.51 7.56
N GLY A 126 27.51 -4.27 8.86
CA GLY A 126 28.65 -3.54 9.40
C GLY A 126 28.51 -2.01 9.39
N CYS A 127 27.32 -1.47 9.14
CA CYS A 127 27.06 -0.03 9.28
C CYS A 127 26.58 0.24 10.72
N GLU A 128 27.52 0.39 11.66
CA GLU A 128 27.32 0.26 13.12
C GLU A 128 26.19 1.09 13.75
N THR A 129 25.78 2.21 13.13
CA THR A 129 24.68 3.04 13.64
C THR A 129 23.35 2.87 12.90
N GLY A 130 23.33 2.21 11.74
CA GLY A 130 22.14 2.13 10.88
C GLY A 130 21.55 3.51 10.59
N PHE A 131 20.22 3.61 10.56
CA PHE A 131 19.50 4.88 10.41
C PHE A 131 18.63 5.13 11.64
N ASP A 132 18.93 6.18 12.38
CA ASP A 132 18.26 6.52 13.63
C ASP A 132 17.35 7.75 13.51
N ARG A 133 17.53 8.56 12.46
CA ARG A 133 16.82 9.81 12.27
C ARG A 133 16.44 10.05 10.81
N VAL A 134 15.23 10.57 10.60
CA VAL A 134 14.77 11.17 9.33
C VAL A 134 14.10 12.50 9.63
N GLU A 135 14.69 13.61 9.17
CA GLU A 135 14.23 14.97 9.45
C GLU A 135 14.76 15.96 8.40
N PRO A 136 13.95 16.91 7.89
CA PRO A 136 12.51 17.06 8.10
C PRO A 136 11.71 15.97 7.37
N PHE A 137 10.69 15.44 8.03
CA PHE A 137 9.82 14.39 7.52
C PHE A 137 8.36 14.84 7.50
N LEU A 138 7.55 14.37 6.54
CA LEU A 138 6.12 14.62 6.51
C LEU A 138 5.37 13.34 6.13
N ASP A 139 4.53 12.86 7.04
CA ASP A 139 3.72 11.67 6.81
C ASP A 139 2.51 12.00 5.91
N ILE A 140 2.28 11.20 4.88
CA ILE A 140 1.12 11.36 3.97
C ILE A 140 -0.22 11.32 4.74
N THR A 141 -0.31 10.58 5.84
CA THR A 141 -1.50 10.59 6.72
C THR A 141 -1.73 11.98 7.31
N SER A 142 -0.67 12.67 7.72
CA SER A 142 -0.75 14.03 8.26
C SER A 142 -1.15 15.03 7.18
N ILE A 143 -0.57 14.93 5.98
CA ILE A 143 -0.99 15.72 4.81
C ILE A 143 -2.48 15.53 4.53
N TYR A 144 -2.91 14.27 4.39
CA TYR A 144 -4.28 13.93 4.07
C TYR A 144 -5.26 14.49 5.12
N ASN A 145 -4.95 14.37 6.40
CA ASN A 145 -5.81 14.93 7.47
C ASN A 145 -5.94 16.46 7.38
N ASN A 146 -4.92 17.17 6.91
CA ASN A 146 -4.96 18.62 6.70
C ASN A 146 -5.65 19.01 5.38
N LEU A 147 -5.67 18.11 4.39
CA LEU A 147 -6.46 18.29 3.17
C LEU A 147 -7.97 18.21 3.44
N GLN A 148 -8.41 17.45 4.45
CA GLN A 148 -9.84 17.29 4.75
C GLN A 148 -10.49 18.58 5.31
N PRO A 149 -11.78 18.84 5.00
CA PRO A 149 -12.53 19.95 5.58
C PRO A 149 -12.60 19.82 7.10
N ARG A 150 -12.37 20.93 7.82
CA ARG A 150 -12.54 20.98 9.28
C ARG A 150 -14.03 20.87 9.64
N GLN A 151 -14.48 19.66 9.94
CA GLN A 151 -15.82 19.40 10.47
C GLN A 151 -15.77 19.33 12.00
N PRO A 152 -16.42 20.25 12.74
CA PRO A 152 -16.49 20.17 14.19
C PRO A 152 -17.28 18.91 14.61
N GLY A 153 -16.65 18.05 15.42
CA GLY A 153 -17.31 16.88 16.01
C GLY A 153 -16.93 15.50 15.45
N ARG A 154 -16.03 15.39 14.45
CA ARG A 154 -15.62 14.09 13.92
C ARG A 154 -14.54 13.41 14.79
N LEU A 155 -14.99 12.72 15.84
CA LEU A 155 -14.18 11.78 16.62
C LEU A 155 -14.14 10.41 15.92
N SER A 156 -13.42 10.29 14.81
CA SER A 156 -12.81 9.01 14.43
C SER A 156 -11.57 9.23 13.56
N LYS A 157 -10.38 9.09 14.16
CA LYS A 157 -9.11 8.93 13.44
C LYS A 157 -9.09 7.56 12.77
N GLN A 158 -9.95 7.31 11.79
CA GLN A 158 -9.83 6.13 10.95
C GLN A 158 -8.67 6.38 10.00
N THR A 159 -7.58 5.63 10.21
CA THR A 159 -6.41 5.75 9.35
C THR A 159 -6.69 5.07 8.01
N LYS A 160 -6.64 5.83 6.92
CA LYS A 160 -6.81 5.32 5.57
C LYS A 160 -5.51 4.67 5.06
N SER A 161 -5.63 3.77 4.08
CA SER A 161 -4.46 3.19 3.40
C SER A 161 -3.95 4.15 2.32
N LEU A 162 -2.67 4.02 1.94
CA LEU A 162 -2.08 4.84 0.86
C LEU A 162 -2.92 4.77 -0.42
N ALA A 163 -3.32 3.57 -0.86
CA ALA A 163 -4.20 3.40 -2.02
C ALA A 163 -5.53 4.17 -1.91
N THR A 164 -6.10 4.26 -0.70
CA THR A 164 -7.34 5.02 -0.49
C THR A 164 -7.09 6.53 -0.54
N ILE A 165 -5.98 6.99 0.06
CA ILE A 165 -5.58 8.40 0.01
C ILE A 165 -5.27 8.80 -1.44
N CYS A 166 -4.50 7.99 -2.15
CA CYS A 166 -4.16 8.19 -3.55
C CYS A 166 -5.42 8.28 -4.43
N GLN A 167 -6.39 7.38 -4.22
CA GLN A 167 -7.66 7.42 -4.95
C GLN A 167 -8.48 8.69 -4.65
N GLU A 168 -8.50 9.15 -3.41
CA GLU A 168 -9.29 10.32 -3.00
C GLU A 168 -8.63 11.65 -3.35
N VAL A 169 -7.29 11.71 -3.34
CA VAL A 169 -6.53 12.94 -3.59
C VAL A 169 -6.16 13.08 -5.06
N LEU A 170 -5.76 11.98 -5.71
CA LEU A 170 -5.26 11.99 -7.10
C LEU A 170 -6.22 11.33 -8.09
N GLY A 171 -7.31 10.70 -7.64
CA GLY A 171 -8.18 9.90 -8.52
C GLY A 171 -7.54 8.58 -9.00
N LEU A 172 -6.37 8.21 -8.46
CA LEU A 172 -5.57 7.07 -8.88
C LEU A 172 -5.80 5.83 -8.01
N SER A 173 -6.04 4.69 -8.68
CA SER A 173 -6.14 3.40 -7.99
C SER A 173 -4.76 2.73 -7.96
N LEU A 174 -4.15 2.67 -6.77
CA LEU A 174 -2.94 1.87 -6.55
C LEU A 174 -3.28 0.38 -6.46
N SER A 175 -2.57 -0.45 -7.23
CA SER A 175 -2.65 -1.91 -7.08
C SER A 175 -2.08 -2.33 -5.72
N LYS A 176 -2.56 -3.45 -5.18
CA LYS A 176 -1.99 -4.08 -3.97
C LYS A 176 -1.51 -5.50 -4.24
N GLU A 177 -1.38 -5.86 -5.51
CA GLU A 177 -1.16 -7.24 -5.92
C GLU A 177 0.27 -7.71 -5.64
N LEU A 178 1.25 -6.80 -5.72
CA LEU A 178 2.67 -7.11 -5.53
C LEU A 178 3.20 -6.76 -4.14
N GLN A 179 2.37 -6.22 -3.26
CA GLN A 179 2.70 -5.90 -1.86
C GLN A 179 3.28 -7.11 -1.08
N CYS A 180 2.91 -8.33 -1.46
CA CYS A 180 3.40 -9.56 -0.84
C CYS A 180 4.18 -10.45 -1.82
N SER A 181 4.77 -9.84 -2.87
CA SER A 181 5.62 -10.55 -3.82
C SER A 181 6.94 -11.00 -3.17
N ASP A 182 7.64 -11.93 -3.82
CA ASP A 182 8.97 -12.34 -3.36
C ASP A 182 10.02 -11.31 -3.81
N TRP A 183 10.18 -10.24 -3.04
CA TRP A 183 11.14 -9.16 -3.31
C TRP A 183 12.61 -9.55 -3.20
N SER A 184 12.93 -10.80 -2.81
CA SER A 184 14.30 -11.33 -2.90
C SER A 184 14.62 -11.96 -4.25
N GLN A 185 13.63 -12.17 -5.14
CA GLN A 185 13.87 -12.76 -6.46
C GLN A 185 14.68 -11.81 -7.35
N ARG A 186 15.62 -12.37 -8.12
CA ARG A 186 16.41 -11.62 -9.11
C ARG A 186 16.46 -12.36 -10.45
N PRO A 187 16.32 -11.65 -11.59
CA PRO A 187 16.04 -10.21 -11.70
C PRO A 187 14.64 -9.84 -11.18
N LEU A 188 14.44 -8.57 -10.78
CA LEU A 188 13.10 -8.06 -10.49
C LEU A 188 12.28 -8.06 -11.78
N THR A 189 10.97 -8.35 -11.69
CA THR A 189 10.10 -8.24 -12.86
C THR A 189 9.76 -6.78 -13.16
N GLU A 190 9.39 -6.49 -14.40
CA GLU A 190 8.96 -5.14 -14.80
C GLU A 190 7.77 -4.66 -13.95
N GLU A 191 6.84 -5.56 -13.62
CA GLU A 191 5.69 -5.22 -12.78
C GLU A 191 6.09 -4.90 -11.34
N GLN A 192 7.09 -5.59 -10.78
CA GLN A 192 7.64 -5.28 -9.46
C GLN A 192 8.31 -3.91 -9.46
N MET A 193 9.12 -3.61 -10.49
CA MET A 193 9.76 -2.31 -10.64
C MET A 193 8.75 -1.19 -10.77
N GLN A 194 7.73 -1.36 -11.61
CA GLN A 194 6.67 -0.38 -11.81
C GLN A 194 5.83 -0.18 -10.54
N TYR A 195 5.49 -1.25 -9.82
CA TYR A 195 4.76 -1.19 -8.56
C TYR A 195 5.54 -0.36 -7.52
N ALA A 196 6.80 -0.75 -7.29
CA ALA A 196 7.67 -0.08 -6.34
C ALA A 196 7.86 1.41 -6.69
N ALA A 197 8.04 1.72 -7.98
CA ALA A 197 8.22 3.08 -8.42
C ALA A 197 6.97 3.95 -8.16
N VAL A 198 5.78 3.41 -8.41
CA VAL A 198 4.51 4.13 -8.22
C VAL A 198 4.25 4.43 -6.75
N ASP A 199 4.57 3.52 -5.83
CA ASP A 199 4.32 3.70 -4.39
C ASP A 199 5.13 4.88 -3.81
N ALA A 200 6.39 5.07 -4.25
CA ALA A 200 7.18 6.26 -3.88
C ALA A 200 6.78 7.52 -4.68
N HIS A 201 6.50 7.39 -5.98
CA HIS A 201 6.17 8.52 -6.85
C HIS A 201 4.87 9.21 -6.44
N CYS A 202 3.84 8.44 -6.05
CA CYS A 202 2.55 9.00 -5.66
C CYS A 202 2.63 9.93 -4.43
N LEU A 203 3.66 9.77 -3.58
CA LEU A 203 3.90 10.62 -2.42
C LEU A 203 4.20 12.06 -2.83
N ILE A 204 5.03 12.24 -3.87
CA ILE A 204 5.37 13.56 -4.44
C ILE A 204 4.10 14.24 -4.95
N HIS A 205 3.27 13.53 -5.72
CA HIS A 205 2.04 14.09 -6.29
C HIS A 205 0.99 14.45 -5.23
N ILE A 206 0.82 13.61 -4.20
CA ILE A 206 -0.05 13.95 -3.05
C ILE A 206 0.45 15.22 -2.36
N PHE A 207 1.77 15.37 -2.23
CA PHE A 207 2.36 16.56 -1.63
C PHE A 207 2.15 17.81 -2.49
N GLU A 208 2.25 17.72 -3.82
CA GLU A 208 1.99 18.87 -4.70
C GLU A 208 0.55 19.38 -4.58
N VAL A 209 -0.44 18.48 -4.53
CA VAL A 209 -1.85 18.87 -4.25
C VAL A 209 -1.96 19.58 -2.90
N PHE A 210 -1.25 19.10 -1.89
CA PHE A 210 -1.23 19.74 -0.57
C PHE A 210 -0.52 21.09 -0.59
N LYS A 211 0.61 21.20 -1.27
CA LYS A 211 1.37 22.45 -1.44
C LYS A 211 0.49 23.50 -2.11
N ALA A 212 -0.18 23.15 -3.21
CA ALA A 212 -1.11 24.04 -3.91
C ALA A 212 -2.25 24.54 -3.01
N LYS A 213 -2.84 23.65 -2.20
CA LYS A 213 -3.87 24.04 -1.22
C LYS A 213 -3.35 25.01 -0.16
N VAL A 214 -2.14 24.81 0.35
CA VAL A 214 -1.54 25.70 1.36
C VAL A 214 -1.25 27.08 0.77
N VAL A 215 -0.85 27.15 -0.50
CA VAL A 215 -0.62 28.42 -1.20
C VAL A 215 -1.93 29.20 -1.35
N THR A 216 -3.01 28.55 -1.77
CA THR A 216 -4.32 29.20 -1.97
C THR A 216 -4.95 29.68 -0.66
N GLU A 217 -4.81 28.96 0.44
CA GLU A 217 -5.28 29.40 1.78
C GLU A 217 -4.41 30.50 2.41
N GLY A 218 -3.16 30.64 1.96
CA GLY A 218 -2.14 31.48 2.60
C GLY A 218 -2.06 32.94 2.13
N ASN A 219 -2.81 33.32 1.09
CA ASN A 219 -2.83 34.68 0.52
C ASN A 219 -4.12 35.42 0.91
N PRO A 220 -4.07 36.45 1.78
CA PRO A 220 -5.19 37.36 1.97
C PRO A 220 -5.24 38.30 0.76
N VAL A 221 -5.98 37.96 -0.28
CA VAL A 221 -6.18 38.85 -1.43
C VAL A 221 -7.23 39.90 -1.05
N GLU A 222 -6.80 41.16 -0.99
CA GLU A 222 -7.66 42.34 -1.01
C GLU A 222 -8.63 42.28 -2.19
N SER A 223 -9.86 42.70 -1.92
CA SER A 223 -11.02 42.75 -2.82
C SER A 223 -10.69 43.03 -4.30
N VAL A 224 -10.66 41.97 -5.12
CA VAL A 224 -10.99 42.05 -6.55
C VAL A 224 -12.06 40.98 -6.85
N THR A 225 -13.28 41.48 -6.96
CA THR A 225 -14.48 40.90 -7.60
C THR A 225 -14.42 39.42 -8.01
N GLY A 226 -15.01 38.59 -7.15
CA GLY A 226 -16.09 37.70 -7.58
C GLY A 226 -15.80 36.66 -8.68
N LEU A 227 -14.71 35.91 -8.59
CA LEU A 227 -14.62 34.59 -9.22
C LEU A 227 -14.57 33.52 -8.14
N LYS A 228 -15.56 32.63 -8.21
CA LYS A 228 -16.10 31.87 -7.08
C LYS A 228 -15.16 30.75 -6.65
N LEU A 229 -14.95 30.68 -5.33
CA LEU A 229 -14.48 29.53 -4.55
C LEU A 229 -15.28 28.22 -4.84
N SER A 230 -16.37 28.28 -5.60
CA SER A 230 -17.18 27.12 -5.99
C SER A 230 -16.52 26.21 -7.03
N GLN A 231 -15.51 26.66 -7.79
CA GLN A 231 -14.89 25.82 -8.83
C GLN A 231 -13.95 24.73 -8.27
N LEU A 232 -13.26 24.98 -7.14
CA LEU A 232 -12.44 23.97 -6.46
C LEU A 232 -13.29 22.92 -5.73
N ASP A 233 -14.42 23.34 -5.13
CA ASP A 233 -15.41 22.43 -4.54
C ASP A 233 -16.14 21.60 -5.62
N LEU A 234 -16.30 22.15 -6.83
CA LEU A 234 -16.87 21.42 -7.99
C LEU A 234 -15.89 20.37 -8.53
N GLY A 235 -14.58 20.64 -8.54
CA GLY A 235 -13.56 19.65 -8.94
C GLY A 235 -13.50 18.46 -7.98
N LEU A 236 -13.51 18.70 -6.66
CA LEU A 236 -13.55 17.65 -5.63
C LEU A 236 -14.85 16.83 -5.64
N LYS A 237 -16.00 17.44 -6.02
CA LYS A 237 -17.28 16.72 -6.18
C LYS A 237 -17.42 15.99 -7.52
N GLN A 238 -16.94 16.53 -8.63
CA GLN A 238 -16.99 15.87 -9.95
C GLN A 238 -16.11 14.62 -10.00
N ILE A 239 -15.03 14.57 -9.21
CA ILE A 239 -14.22 13.34 -9.01
C ILE A 239 -15.02 12.24 -8.29
N LEU A 240 -16.04 12.58 -7.50
CA LEU A 240 -16.84 11.62 -6.72
C LEU A 240 -18.06 11.07 -7.48
N ASP A 241 -18.60 11.80 -8.46
CA ASP A 241 -19.82 11.40 -9.19
C ASP A 241 -19.59 10.76 -10.57
N THR A 242 -18.34 10.71 -11.04
CA THR A 242 -18.01 10.05 -12.32
C THR A 242 -17.33 8.71 -12.08
N GLN A 243 -18.10 7.67 -11.77
CA GLN A 243 -17.58 6.30 -11.76
C GLN A 243 -17.72 5.61 -13.12
N GLN A 244 -16.76 4.70 -13.35
CA GLN A 244 -16.74 3.58 -14.30
C GLN A 244 -16.15 3.87 -15.67
N ASN A 245 -14.82 3.74 -15.79
CA ASN A 245 -14.16 2.74 -16.64
C ASN A 245 -12.65 2.97 -16.78
N SER A 246 -11.93 1.88 -17.05
CA SER A 246 -10.52 1.74 -17.46
C SER A 246 -9.43 1.65 -16.36
N ASN A 247 -9.03 0.39 -16.13
CA ASN A 247 -7.75 -0.03 -15.55
C ASN A 247 -6.74 -0.18 -16.69
N LYS A 248 -5.98 0.89 -16.93
CA LYS A 248 -4.63 0.98 -17.51
C LYS A 248 -4.49 2.43 -17.93
N MET A 249 -3.40 3.04 -17.50
CA MET A 249 -2.93 4.41 -17.74
C MET A 249 -2.71 5.17 -16.43
N CYS A 250 -1.70 4.73 -15.69
CA CYS A 250 -1.11 5.50 -14.60
C CYS A 250 -0.57 6.84 -15.16
N GLY A 251 0.02 6.83 -16.37
CA GLY A 251 0.58 8.03 -17.01
C GLY A 251 -0.44 9.12 -17.38
N ILE A 252 -1.62 8.77 -17.91
CA ILE A 252 -2.65 9.78 -18.28
C ILE A 252 -3.16 10.54 -17.07
N LYS A 253 -3.44 9.82 -15.98
CA LYS A 253 -4.11 10.41 -14.82
C LYS A 253 -3.15 11.23 -13.93
N PHE A 254 -1.85 10.97 -13.98
CA PHE A 254 -0.85 11.88 -13.38
C PHE A 254 -0.78 13.21 -14.15
N GLY A 255 -0.89 13.18 -15.48
CA GLY A 255 -0.94 14.37 -16.34
C GLY A 255 -2.11 15.29 -16.00
N GLU A 256 -3.33 14.75 -15.89
CA GLU A 256 -4.53 15.55 -15.58
C GLU A 256 -4.46 16.25 -14.21
N ALA A 257 -3.91 15.59 -13.18
CA ALA A 257 -3.72 16.20 -11.86
C ALA A 257 -2.62 17.28 -11.87
N LEU A 258 -1.57 17.08 -12.66
CA LEU A 258 -0.48 18.05 -12.86
C LEU A 258 -0.95 19.26 -13.69
N GLU A 259 -1.73 19.04 -14.74
CA GLU A 259 -2.36 20.09 -15.57
C GLU A 259 -3.32 20.96 -14.73
N MET A 260 -4.08 20.36 -13.80
CA MET A 260 -4.92 21.11 -12.86
C MET A 260 -4.11 21.99 -11.89
N VAL A 261 -2.91 21.57 -11.52
CA VAL A 261 -2.00 22.36 -10.66
C VAL A 261 -1.24 23.42 -11.47
N GLN A 262 -0.85 23.11 -12.71
CA GLN A 262 -0.16 24.00 -13.64
C GLN A 262 -1.08 25.07 -14.25
N ALA A 263 -2.40 24.86 -14.27
CA ALA A 263 -3.39 25.84 -14.71
C ALA A 263 -3.58 27.04 -13.75
N ILE A 264 -2.81 27.11 -12.65
CA ILE A 264 -2.73 28.29 -11.78
C ILE A 264 -1.88 29.36 -12.49
N PRO A 265 -2.41 30.57 -12.80
CA PRO A 265 -1.68 31.56 -13.59
C PRO A 265 -0.35 31.97 -12.93
N PRO A 266 0.76 32.03 -13.68
CA PRO A 266 2.07 32.46 -13.16
C PRO A 266 2.10 33.93 -12.69
N ASP A 267 1.11 34.74 -13.08
CA ASP A 267 0.95 36.13 -12.63
C ASP A 267 0.68 36.30 -11.12
N PHE A 268 0.50 35.21 -10.38
CA PHE A 268 0.38 35.21 -8.91
C PHE A 268 1.72 35.37 -8.18
N PHE A 269 2.86 35.31 -8.89
CA PHE A 269 4.21 35.50 -8.35
C PHE A 269 4.78 36.87 -8.72
N LYS A 270 4.07 37.97 -8.41
CA LYS A 270 4.71 39.30 -8.41
C LYS A 270 5.39 39.54 -7.07
N THR A 271 6.71 39.50 -7.12
CA THR A 271 7.64 40.00 -6.10
C THR A 271 7.26 41.42 -5.68
N VAL A 272 7.25 41.66 -4.37
CA VAL A 272 7.24 43.02 -3.80
C VAL A 272 8.50 43.73 -4.29
N PRO A 273 8.42 44.96 -4.84
CA PRO A 273 9.61 45.68 -5.24
C PRO A 273 10.37 46.10 -3.98
N ILE A 274 11.54 45.50 -3.78
CA ILE A 274 12.54 46.00 -2.83
C ILE A 274 13.20 47.17 -3.54
N SER A 275 13.11 48.35 -2.93
CA SER A 275 13.81 49.56 -3.37
C SER A 275 15.31 49.31 -3.39
N ASP A 276 15.92 49.58 -4.55
CA ASP A 276 17.36 49.62 -4.75
C ASP A 276 18.01 50.60 -3.77
N GLU A 277 18.92 50.12 -2.92
CA GLU A 277 20.17 50.83 -2.63
C GLU A 277 21.21 49.89 -1.97
N GLU A 278 22.41 49.94 -2.56
CA GLU A 278 23.73 49.46 -2.09
C GLU A 278 24.14 47.99 -2.31
N VAL A 279 24.82 47.82 -3.45
CA VAL A 279 25.71 46.73 -3.86
C VAL A 279 26.95 46.67 -2.96
N THR A 280 27.25 45.52 -2.33
CA THR A 280 28.65 45.06 -2.17
C THR A 280 28.78 43.54 -1.99
N ALA A 281 29.63 42.95 -2.84
CA ALA A 281 30.37 41.68 -2.72
C ALA A 281 29.65 40.33 -2.91
N LEU A 282 30.08 39.67 -4.00
CA LEU A 282 29.70 38.35 -4.55
C LEU A 282 30.20 37.15 -3.72
N LEU A 283 29.35 36.14 -3.58
CA LEU A 283 29.66 34.71 -3.66
C LEU A 283 28.47 33.97 -4.33
N PRO A 284 28.70 32.94 -5.17
CA PRO A 284 27.61 32.27 -5.91
C PRO A 284 26.97 31.16 -5.05
N ASP A 285 25.83 31.45 -4.43
CA ASP A 285 25.02 30.47 -3.68
C ASP A 285 23.54 30.53 -4.10
N HIS A 286 23.28 30.30 -5.38
CA HIS A 286 21.94 30.46 -5.97
C HIS A 286 21.17 29.17 -6.26
N ALA A 287 21.69 27.98 -5.91
CA ALA A 287 21.06 26.71 -6.33
C ALA A 287 20.15 26.02 -5.31
N ASN A 288 20.22 26.32 -4.00
CA ASN A 288 19.61 25.46 -2.97
C ASN A 288 18.78 26.19 -1.91
N ARG A 289 18.06 27.25 -2.27
CA ARG A 289 17.05 27.81 -1.34
C ARG A 289 15.77 26.99 -1.46
N ILE A 290 15.40 26.31 -0.37
CA ILE A 290 14.05 25.81 -0.14
C ILE A 290 13.08 26.95 -0.48
N ASP A 291 12.15 26.71 -1.40
CA ASP A 291 11.02 27.59 -1.72
C ASP A 291 10.36 28.07 -0.40
N ASP A 292 10.12 29.38 -0.25
CA ASP A 292 9.54 29.97 0.97
C ASP A 292 8.24 29.27 1.39
N VAL A 293 7.46 28.76 0.43
CA VAL A 293 6.27 27.94 0.67
C VAL A 293 6.64 26.62 1.34
N LEU A 294 7.64 25.92 0.80
CA LEU A 294 8.14 24.66 1.36
C LEU A 294 8.69 24.88 2.77
N PHE A 295 9.40 25.97 3.02
CA PHE A 295 9.87 26.34 4.36
C PHE A 295 8.71 26.53 5.35
N ARG A 296 7.65 27.25 4.94
CA ARG A 296 6.43 27.43 5.76
C ARG A 296 5.73 26.10 6.05
N ILE A 297 5.66 25.20 5.05
CA ILE A 297 5.07 23.87 5.20
C ILE A 297 5.87 23.05 6.21
N VAL A 298 7.20 22.97 6.05
CA VAL A 298 8.08 22.23 6.97
C VAL A 298 7.96 22.79 8.38
N ARG A 299 7.97 24.12 8.55
CA ARG A 299 7.83 24.74 9.87
C ARG A 299 6.50 24.44 10.55
N LYS A 300 5.41 24.32 9.80
CA LYS A 300 4.05 24.16 10.35
C LYS A 300 3.63 22.70 10.51
N TYR A 301 4.05 21.84 9.59
CA TYR A 301 3.58 20.46 9.48
C TYR A 301 4.69 19.42 9.55
N GLY A 302 5.96 19.84 9.43
CA GLY A 302 7.11 18.95 9.49
C GLY A 302 7.20 18.24 10.83
N ASP A 303 7.64 16.99 10.75
CA ASP A 303 7.88 16.08 11.86
C ASP A 303 9.28 15.47 11.71
N LYS A 304 9.65 14.62 12.66
CA LYS A 304 10.87 13.83 12.61
C LYS A 304 10.61 12.40 13.02
N ILE A 305 11.25 11.46 12.33
CA ILE A 305 11.27 10.07 12.77
C ILE A 305 12.55 9.86 13.57
N LEU A 306 12.41 9.35 14.80
CA LEU A 306 13.51 8.92 15.65
C LEU A 306 13.33 7.46 16.04
N LEU A 307 14.35 6.64 15.82
CA LEU A 307 14.40 5.27 16.31
C LEU A 307 15.03 5.23 17.70
N THR A 308 14.30 4.65 18.64
CA THR A 308 14.79 4.43 20.00
C THR A 308 15.47 3.07 20.12
N GLU A 309 16.19 2.82 21.22
CA GLU A 309 16.73 1.48 21.51
C GLU A 309 15.64 0.39 21.56
N SER A 310 14.41 0.77 21.91
CA SER A 310 13.26 -0.16 21.95
C SER A 310 12.79 -0.58 20.56
N ASP A 311 12.99 0.28 19.55
CA ASP A 311 12.65 -0.01 18.16
C ASP A 311 13.68 -0.96 17.51
N ARG A 312 14.92 -0.99 18.04
CA ARG A 312 16.01 -1.86 17.56
C ARG A 312 15.88 -3.32 17.98
N LYS A 313 14.85 -3.69 18.74
CA LYS A 313 14.61 -5.06 19.21
C LYS A 313 13.31 -5.59 18.62
N PRO A 314 13.31 -6.78 18.00
CA PRO A 314 12.09 -7.42 17.54
C PRO A 314 11.13 -7.63 18.73
N LYS A 315 9.90 -7.16 18.59
CA LYS A 315 8.89 -7.34 19.65
C LYS A 315 8.47 -8.81 19.68
N ILE A 316 9.11 -9.59 20.55
CA ILE A 316 8.60 -10.89 20.97
C ILE A 316 7.24 -10.62 21.59
N SER A 317 6.18 -11.22 21.04
CA SER A 317 4.82 -11.14 21.57
C SER A 317 4.79 -11.60 23.04
N ARG A 318 5.02 -10.69 23.98
CA ARG A 318 4.76 -10.91 25.40
C ARG A 318 3.26 -10.84 25.59
N LYS A 319 2.61 -12.01 25.71
CA LYS A 319 1.25 -12.11 26.26
C LYS A 319 1.22 -11.28 27.55
N LYS A 320 0.46 -10.19 27.56
CA LYS A 320 0.15 -9.43 28.78
C LYS A 320 -0.60 -10.37 29.73
N ALA A 321 0.11 -10.98 30.68
CA ALA A 321 -0.50 -11.66 31.80
C ALA A 321 -1.23 -10.60 32.64
N LYS A 322 -2.55 -10.51 32.47
CA LYS A 322 -3.41 -9.71 33.34
C LYS A 322 -3.55 -10.48 34.64
N LYS A 323 -2.92 -10.00 35.73
CA LYS A 323 -3.16 -10.49 37.08
C LYS A 323 -4.65 -10.38 37.38
N SER A 324 -5.36 -11.50 37.50
CA SER A 324 -6.67 -11.55 38.14
C SER A 324 -6.53 -12.24 39.49
N SER A 325 -6.78 -11.47 40.55
CA SER A 325 -7.03 -11.94 41.91
C SER A 325 -8.13 -12.99 41.92
N GLY A 326 -7.94 -14.03 42.72
CA GLY A 326 -8.70 -15.26 42.69
C GLY A 326 -10.19 -15.14 43.00
N ARG A 327 -10.96 -16.03 42.35
CA ARG A 327 -12.18 -16.63 42.89
C ARG A 327 -12.28 -18.04 42.34
N VAL A 328 -12.32 -18.99 43.26
CA VAL A 328 -12.49 -20.42 43.02
C VAL A 328 -13.92 -20.65 42.52
N ALA A 329 -14.05 -21.27 41.35
CA ALA A 329 -15.27 -21.93 40.93
C ALA A 329 -14.89 -23.12 40.03
N ASN A 330 -15.16 -24.32 40.55
CA ASN A 330 -15.07 -25.61 39.86
C ASN A 330 -15.79 -25.58 38.51
N THR A 331 -15.09 -25.89 37.43
CA THR A 331 -15.61 -26.73 36.33
C THR A 331 -14.49 -27.07 35.35
N ARG A 332 -14.18 -28.36 35.26
CA ARG A 332 -13.50 -29.13 34.19
C ARG A 332 -12.40 -28.41 33.40
N SER A 333 -11.18 -28.91 33.57
CA SER A 333 -10.01 -28.63 32.72
C SER A 333 -10.35 -28.66 31.22
N PRO A 334 -9.98 -27.65 30.42
CA PRO A 334 -9.90 -27.81 28.98
C PRO A 334 -8.81 -28.83 28.70
N ILE A 335 -9.16 -29.83 27.91
CA ILE A 335 -8.23 -30.79 27.33
C ILE A 335 -7.13 -29.99 26.60
N GLU A 336 -5.91 -30.07 27.11
CA GLU A 336 -4.71 -29.80 26.33
C GLU A 336 -4.61 -30.91 25.28
N GLY A 337 -4.97 -30.62 24.03
CA GLY A 337 -4.80 -31.57 22.93
C GLY A 337 -5.67 -31.27 21.70
N GLY A 338 -5.02 -30.83 20.61
CA GLY A 338 -5.59 -30.80 19.26
C GLY A 338 -5.66 -29.42 18.60
N GLU A 339 -4.52 -28.85 18.16
CA GLU A 339 -4.52 -27.71 17.22
C GLU A 339 -4.76 -28.14 15.75
N GLU A 340 -5.17 -29.39 15.54
CA GLU A 340 -5.50 -29.98 14.24
C GLU A 340 -7.01 -30.19 14.15
N TRP A 341 -7.56 -30.07 12.94
CA TRP A 341 -8.96 -30.36 12.66
C TRP A 341 -9.29 -31.80 13.05
N GLN A 342 -10.33 -32.00 13.87
CA GLN A 342 -10.76 -33.33 14.32
C GLN A 342 -12.20 -33.60 13.92
N GLY A 343 -12.43 -34.73 13.25
CA GLY A 343 -13.74 -35.23 12.86
C GLY A 343 -14.18 -34.86 11.43
N PRO A 344 -15.27 -35.44 10.94
CA PRO A 344 -15.76 -35.20 9.59
C PRO A 344 -16.42 -33.81 9.48
N PRO A 345 -16.13 -33.03 8.42
CA PRO A 345 -16.84 -31.77 8.17
C PRO A 345 -18.32 -32.01 7.80
N PRO A 346 -19.18 -30.98 7.85
CA PRO A 346 -20.63 -31.09 7.58
C PRO A 346 -20.99 -31.63 6.19
N TRP A 347 -20.09 -31.50 5.23
CA TRP A 347 -20.27 -31.97 3.86
C TRP A 347 -19.74 -33.39 3.64
N ASP A 348 -19.14 -34.02 4.66
CA ASP A 348 -18.62 -35.37 4.55
C ASP A 348 -19.74 -36.38 4.25
N VAL A 349 -19.55 -37.16 3.18
CA VAL A 349 -20.56 -38.12 2.68
C VAL A 349 -20.83 -39.24 3.70
N THR A 350 -19.81 -39.66 4.46
CA THR A 350 -19.96 -40.70 5.51
C THR A 350 -20.80 -40.21 6.68
N SER A 351 -20.90 -38.88 6.84
CA SER A 351 -21.74 -38.22 7.84
C SER A 351 -23.09 -37.71 7.29
N GLY A 352 -23.47 -38.12 6.07
CA GLY A 352 -24.72 -37.71 5.41
C GLY A 352 -24.69 -36.32 4.77
N GLY A 353 -23.48 -35.79 4.51
CA GLY A 353 -23.25 -34.56 3.77
C GLY A 353 -23.35 -34.72 2.24
N ASP A 354 -23.27 -33.61 1.52
CA ASP A 354 -23.43 -33.54 0.05
C ASP A 354 -22.11 -33.64 -0.73
N GLY A 355 -21.00 -33.94 -0.05
CA GLY A 355 -19.66 -34.01 -0.64
C GLY A 355 -19.10 -32.66 -1.09
N CYS A 356 -19.81 -31.55 -0.88
CA CYS A 356 -19.44 -30.24 -1.40
C CYS A 356 -18.87 -29.34 -0.28
N PRO A 357 -17.56 -29.01 -0.28
CA PRO A 357 -16.97 -28.16 0.74
C PRO A 357 -17.59 -26.75 0.76
N LYS A 358 -18.04 -26.32 1.95
CA LYS A 358 -18.66 -24.99 2.15
C LYS A 358 -18.10 -24.29 3.38
N PHE A 359 -17.52 -23.11 3.19
CA PHE A 359 -16.90 -22.33 4.24
C PHE A 359 -17.65 -21.04 4.52
N LEU A 360 -17.63 -20.59 5.78
CA LEU A 360 -17.98 -19.24 6.18
C LEU A 360 -16.72 -18.56 6.69
N CYS A 361 -16.24 -17.53 6.00
CA CYS A 361 -15.04 -16.80 6.40
C CYS A 361 -15.44 -15.56 7.23
N ASP A 362 -14.83 -15.36 8.40
CA ASP A 362 -15.04 -14.14 9.17
C ASP A 362 -14.51 -12.87 8.47
N VAL A 363 -14.78 -11.70 9.06
CA VAL A 363 -14.35 -10.40 8.52
C VAL A 363 -12.82 -10.28 8.39
N MET A 364 -12.04 -10.98 9.24
CA MET A 364 -10.58 -10.92 9.20
C MET A 364 -9.97 -11.74 8.06
N ILE A 365 -10.71 -12.72 7.55
CA ILE A 365 -10.29 -13.58 6.43
C ILE A 365 -11.26 -13.50 5.24
N GLU A 366 -11.94 -12.37 5.05
CA GLU A 366 -12.76 -12.11 3.87
C GLU A 366 -11.94 -12.23 2.55
N GLY A 367 -10.65 -11.90 2.63
CA GLY A 367 -9.71 -12.10 1.53
C GLY A 367 -9.54 -13.58 1.13
N LEU A 368 -9.55 -14.49 2.11
CA LEU A 368 -9.49 -15.93 1.88
C LEU A 368 -10.75 -16.43 1.19
N ALA A 369 -11.93 -15.89 1.54
CA ALA A 369 -13.19 -16.25 0.87
C ALA A 369 -13.11 -16.01 -0.65
N LYS A 370 -12.44 -14.93 -1.07
CA LYS A 370 -12.25 -14.63 -2.50
C LYS A 370 -11.35 -15.66 -3.18
N HIS A 371 -10.27 -16.08 -2.52
CA HIS A 371 -9.35 -17.09 -3.04
C HIS A 371 -10.00 -18.49 -3.09
N LEU A 372 -10.78 -18.87 -2.08
CA LEU A 372 -11.56 -20.11 -2.11
C LEU A 372 -12.54 -20.13 -3.28
N ARG A 373 -13.23 -19.00 -3.56
CA ARG A 373 -14.12 -18.88 -4.74
C ARG A 373 -13.35 -19.00 -6.06
N CYS A 374 -12.15 -18.44 -6.12
CA CYS A 374 -11.27 -18.55 -7.30
C CYS A 374 -10.91 -20.01 -7.62
N VAL A 375 -10.82 -20.89 -6.62
CA VAL A 375 -10.58 -22.33 -6.82
C VAL A 375 -11.88 -23.15 -6.86
N GLY A 376 -13.03 -22.51 -7.05
CA GLY A 376 -14.33 -23.17 -7.20
C GLY A 376 -15.04 -23.57 -5.90
N ILE A 377 -14.42 -23.31 -4.75
CA ILE A 377 -14.95 -23.66 -3.43
C ILE A 377 -16.01 -22.66 -2.97
N ASP A 378 -17.08 -23.17 -2.35
CA ASP A 378 -18.16 -22.36 -1.83
C ASP A 378 -17.75 -21.63 -0.54
N ALA A 379 -17.46 -20.34 -0.63
CA ALA A 379 -17.06 -19.55 0.54
C ALA A 379 -17.99 -18.35 0.75
N ALA A 380 -18.79 -18.36 1.80
CA ALA A 380 -19.61 -17.23 2.22
C ALA A 380 -18.84 -16.28 3.15
N VAL A 381 -19.38 -15.08 3.29
CA VAL A 381 -18.95 -14.06 4.25
C VAL A 381 -20.16 -13.66 5.10
N PRO A 382 -19.98 -12.99 6.24
CA PRO A 382 -21.07 -12.67 7.15
C PRO A 382 -22.05 -11.69 6.51
N TYR A 383 -23.35 -11.83 6.81
CA TYR A 383 -24.37 -10.91 6.27
C TYR A 383 -24.18 -9.46 6.74
N SER A 384 -23.66 -9.27 7.95
CA SER A 384 -23.39 -7.96 8.55
C SER A 384 -21.91 -7.60 8.45
N LYS A 385 -21.61 -6.30 8.28
CA LYS A 385 -20.23 -5.77 8.34
C LYS A 385 -19.62 -5.81 9.75
N LYS A 386 -20.45 -6.01 10.79
CA LYS A 386 -20.03 -6.14 12.19
C LYS A 386 -20.81 -7.28 12.85
N PRO A 387 -20.56 -8.53 12.45
CA PRO A 387 -21.28 -9.67 12.99
C PRO A 387 -20.85 -9.89 14.44
N VAL A 388 -21.81 -10.21 15.30
CA VAL A 388 -21.51 -10.71 16.65
C VAL A 388 -21.15 -12.19 16.52
N SER A 389 -20.37 -12.75 17.47
CA SER A 389 -19.98 -14.16 17.46
C SER A 389 -21.17 -15.11 17.26
N ARG A 390 -22.33 -14.79 17.84
CA ARG A 390 -23.57 -15.57 17.71
C ARG A 390 -24.09 -15.61 16.28
N ASP A 391 -24.03 -14.50 15.55
CA ASP A 391 -24.53 -14.41 14.16
C ASP A 391 -23.70 -15.31 13.24
N LEU A 392 -22.37 -15.35 13.44
CA LEU A 392 -21.46 -16.22 12.68
C LEU A 392 -21.76 -17.70 12.93
N ILE A 393 -22.00 -18.06 14.19
CA ILE A 393 -22.32 -19.44 14.58
C ILE A 393 -23.67 -19.85 14.00
N GLU A 394 -24.70 -19.01 14.13
CA GLU A 394 -26.04 -19.28 13.59
C GLU A 394 -26.01 -19.41 12.06
N GLN A 395 -25.26 -18.55 11.37
CA GLN A 395 -25.08 -18.64 9.93
C GLN A 395 -24.36 -19.93 9.52
N ALA A 396 -23.25 -20.27 10.18
CA ALA A 396 -22.50 -21.49 9.92
C ALA A 396 -23.37 -22.74 10.09
N CYS A 397 -24.11 -22.84 11.20
CA CYS A 397 -25.00 -23.96 11.45
C CYS A 397 -26.16 -24.05 10.44
N LYS A 398 -26.82 -22.92 10.15
CA LYS A 398 -27.97 -22.88 9.24
C LYS A 398 -27.59 -23.28 7.82
N GLU A 399 -26.43 -22.84 7.36
CA GLU A 399 -25.93 -23.10 6.01
C GLU A 399 -25.05 -24.35 5.91
N LYS A 400 -24.82 -25.05 7.04
CA LYS A 400 -23.93 -26.22 7.15
C LYS A 400 -22.52 -25.91 6.63
N ARG A 401 -21.96 -24.80 7.07
CA ARG A 401 -20.62 -24.32 6.68
C ARG A 401 -19.62 -24.51 7.80
N VAL A 402 -18.38 -24.80 7.46
CA VAL A 402 -17.27 -24.68 8.40
C VAL A 402 -16.87 -23.22 8.53
N LEU A 403 -16.88 -22.72 9.75
CA LEU A 403 -16.49 -21.36 10.10
C LEU A 403 -14.96 -21.27 10.17
N LEU A 404 -14.39 -20.56 9.22
CA LEU A 404 -12.98 -20.19 9.22
C LEU A 404 -12.81 -18.86 9.96
N THR A 405 -11.89 -18.80 10.90
CA THR A 405 -11.61 -17.59 11.68
C THR A 405 -10.16 -17.49 12.09
N ARG A 406 -9.69 -16.28 12.38
CA ARG A 406 -8.41 -16.06 13.08
C ARG A 406 -8.59 -15.58 14.53
N ASP A 407 -9.83 -15.33 14.95
CA ASP A 407 -10.13 -14.85 16.30
C ASP A 407 -10.12 -16.02 17.28
N ALA A 408 -9.09 -16.09 18.11
CA ALA A 408 -8.98 -17.10 19.16
C ALA A 408 -10.13 -17.02 20.18
N LYS A 409 -10.84 -15.89 20.29
CA LYS A 409 -12.00 -15.76 21.16
C LYS A 409 -13.21 -16.51 20.62
N LEU A 410 -13.35 -16.62 19.30
CA LEU A 410 -14.48 -17.30 18.66
C LEU A 410 -14.42 -18.81 18.89
N LEU A 411 -13.21 -19.36 19.02
CA LEU A 411 -12.96 -20.76 19.38
C LEU A 411 -13.47 -21.15 20.77
N ARG A 412 -13.74 -20.18 21.65
CA ARG A 412 -14.36 -20.47 22.95
C ARG A 412 -15.78 -21.00 22.80
N HIS A 413 -16.38 -20.84 21.62
CA HIS A 413 -17.71 -21.32 21.28
C HIS A 413 -17.70 -22.63 20.51
N ASP A 414 -16.57 -23.33 20.44
CA ASP A 414 -16.44 -24.63 19.74
C ASP A 414 -17.44 -25.69 20.21
N TYR A 415 -17.82 -25.65 21.50
CA TYR A 415 -18.88 -26.51 22.06
C TYR A 415 -20.26 -26.34 21.37
N LEU A 416 -20.50 -25.21 20.70
CA LEU A 416 -21.74 -24.95 19.94
C LEU A 416 -21.65 -25.46 18.50
N LEU A 417 -20.45 -25.68 17.96
CA LEU A 417 -20.21 -25.89 16.54
C LEU A 417 -19.88 -27.34 16.15
N LYS A 418 -19.74 -28.30 17.08
CA LYS A 418 -19.56 -29.74 16.78
C LYS A 418 -18.68 -30.00 15.53
N ASN A 419 -17.40 -29.63 15.58
CA ASN A 419 -16.46 -29.76 14.46
C ASN A 419 -16.87 -28.92 13.22
N GLN A 420 -17.25 -27.65 13.43
CA GLN A 420 -17.55 -26.70 12.35
C GLN A 420 -16.83 -25.37 12.51
N ILE A 421 -15.74 -25.33 13.27
CA ILE A 421 -14.89 -24.15 13.38
C ILE A 421 -13.44 -24.53 13.22
N TYR A 422 -12.72 -23.77 12.40
CA TYR A 422 -11.29 -23.95 12.20
C TYR A 422 -10.57 -22.61 12.32
N ARG A 423 -9.46 -22.63 13.07
CA ARG A 423 -8.61 -21.47 13.25
C ARG A 423 -7.51 -21.45 12.20
N VAL A 424 -7.60 -20.50 11.27
CA VAL A 424 -6.55 -20.28 10.29
C VAL A 424 -5.30 -19.70 10.97
N LYS A 425 -4.16 -20.37 10.82
CA LYS A 425 -2.91 -20.04 11.51
C LYS A 425 -2.13 -19.00 10.73
N THR A 426 -2.10 -19.12 9.41
CA THR A 426 -1.31 -18.30 8.49
C THR A 426 -1.86 -16.88 8.31
N LEU A 427 -0.96 -15.92 8.05
CA LEU A 427 -1.30 -14.50 7.87
C LEU A 427 -1.60 -14.12 6.41
N LEU A 428 -0.91 -14.76 5.46
CA LEU A 428 -0.94 -14.38 4.03
C LEU A 428 -2.03 -15.14 3.29
N LYS A 429 -2.75 -14.47 2.38
CA LYS A 429 -3.95 -15.02 1.72
C LYS A 429 -3.68 -16.30 0.91
N ASN A 430 -2.52 -16.44 0.28
CA ASN A 430 -2.18 -17.65 -0.48
C ASN A 430 -1.86 -18.81 0.47
N ASP A 431 -1.11 -18.55 1.54
CA ASP A 431 -0.80 -19.58 2.54
C ASP A 431 -2.05 -20.02 3.29
N GLN A 432 -2.98 -19.10 3.54
CA GLN A 432 -4.29 -19.41 4.10
C GLN A 432 -5.09 -20.35 3.20
N LEU A 433 -5.00 -20.19 1.88
CA LEU A 433 -5.64 -21.08 0.92
C LEU A 433 -5.00 -22.46 0.97
N VAL A 434 -3.67 -22.53 0.89
CA VAL A 434 -2.92 -23.81 0.97
C VAL A 434 -3.21 -24.53 2.29
N GLU A 435 -3.19 -23.82 3.42
CA GLU A 435 -3.52 -24.36 4.74
C GLU A 435 -4.91 -25.00 4.76
N VAL A 436 -5.92 -24.33 4.18
CA VAL A 436 -7.29 -24.87 4.13
C VAL A 436 -7.39 -26.06 3.17
N ILE A 437 -6.72 -26.01 2.02
CA ILE A 437 -6.68 -27.14 1.07
C ILE A 437 -6.08 -28.38 1.74
N GLU A 438 -4.93 -28.24 2.40
CA GLU A 438 -4.23 -29.34 3.06
C GLU A 438 -5.01 -29.86 4.27
N THR A 439 -5.56 -28.96 5.10
CA THR A 439 -6.30 -29.33 6.32
C THR A 439 -7.57 -30.11 6.02
N PHE A 440 -8.31 -29.71 4.99
CA PHE A 440 -9.58 -30.33 4.61
C PHE A 440 -9.45 -31.31 3.44
N GLN A 441 -8.22 -31.59 2.99
CA GLN A 441 -7.90 -32.49 1.87
C GLN A 441 -8.77 -32.17 0.63
N LEU A 442 -8.83 -30.90 0.25
CA LEU A 442 -9.67 -30.45 -0.85
C LEU A 442 -9.05 -30.85 -2.20
N GLU A 443 -9.81 -31.56 -3.02
CA GLU A 443 -9.44 -31.83 -4.40
C GLU A 443 -9.82 -30.62 -5.26
N ILE A 444 -8.80 -29.91 -5.74
CA ILE A 444 -8.97 -28.77 -6.66
C ILE A 444 -8.66 -29.26 -8.06
N SER A 445 -9.57 -29.01 -9.00
CA SER A 445 -9.41 -29.34 -10.41
C SER A 445 -9.40 -28.08 -11.28
N GLU A 446 -8.71 -28.14 -12.41
CA GLU A 446 -8.55 -26.99 -13.30
C GLU A 446 -9.90 -26.49 -13.85
N ASP A 447 -10.83 -27.41 -14.13
CA ASP A 447 -12.18 -27.10 -14.61
C ASP A 447 -13.04 -26.33 -13.60
N GLN A 448 -12.70 -26.40 -12.31
CA GLN A 448 -13.37 -25.67 -11.24
C GLN A 448 -12.77 -24.28 -10.98
N LEU A 449 -11.60 -23.99 -11.54
CA LEU A 449 -10.98 -22.67 -11.39
C LEU A 449 -11.88 -21.59 -12.00
N MET A 450 -12.04 -20.49 -11.25
CA MET A 450 -12.90 -19.36 -11.60
C MET A 450 -14.36 -19.73 -11.87
N SER A 451 -14.83 -20.89 -11.42
CA SER A 451 -16.23 -21.32 -11.58
C SER A 451 -17.22 -20.54 -10.69
N ARG A 452 -16.72 -19.73 -9.75
CA ARG A 452 -17.51 -18.91 -8.84
C ARG A 452 -17.13 -17.43 -8.87
N CYS A 453 -18.12 -16.58 -8.73
CA CYS A 453 -17.93 -15.13 -8.63
C CYS A 453 -17.26 -14.75 -7.30
N THR A 454 -16.12 -14.08 -7.37
CA THR A 454 -15.37 -13.60 -6.20
C THR A 454 -16.13 -12.59 -5.35
N LYS A 455 -17.15 -11.91 -5.90
CA LYS A 455 -17.99 -10.95 -5.17
C LYS A 455 -19.17 -11.62 -4.46
N CYS A 456 -20.02 -12.34 -5.20
CA CYS A 456 -21.28 -12.87 -4.69
C CYS A 456 -21.30 -14.38 -4.41
N ASN A 457 -20.21 -15.11 -4.66
CA ASN A 457 -20.11 -16.58 -4.51
C ASN A 457 -21.02 -17.40 -5.45
N GLY A 458 -21.75 -16.74 -6.36
CA GLY A 458 -22.60 -17.40 -7.36
C GLY A 458 -21.76 -18.20 -8.37
N LYS A 459 -22.29 -19.35 -8.81
CA LYS A 459 -21.68 -20.16 -9.88
C LYS A 459 -21.90 -19.49 -11.23
N PHE A 460 -20.90 -19.50 -12.09
CA PHE A 460 -21.08 -19.10 -13.48
C PHE A 460 -21.82 -20.19 -14.25
N ILE A 461 -22.83 -19.79 -15.02
CA ILE A 461 -23.51 -20.70 -15.94
C ILE A 461 -22.69 -20.67 -17.22
N GLN A 462 -22.09 -21.80 -17.61
CA GLN A 462 -21.44 -21.96 -18.91
C GLN A 462 -22.52 -22.00 -20.00
N LYS A 463 -23.04 -20.83 -20.37
CA LYS A 463 -23.83 -20.66 -21.59
C LYS A 463 -22.85 -20.29 -22.71
N PRO A 464 -22.78 -21.03 -23.82
CA PRO A 464 -22.02 -20.60 -24.98
C PRO A 464 -22.51 -19.22 -25.39
N LEU A 465 -21.61 -18.23 -25.35
CA LEU A 465 -21.91 -16.89 -25.86
C LEU A 465 -22.06 -16.98 -27.37
N THR A 466 -23.04 -16.27 -27.92
CA THR A 466 -23.07 -16.03 -29.36
C THR A 466 -21.84 -15.23 -29.78
N THR A 467 -21.47 -15.29 -31.06
CA THR A 467 -20.30 -14.56 -31.58
C THR A 467 -20.37 -13.06 -31.27
N GLY A 468 -21.57 -12.47 -31.28
CA GLY A 468 -21.79 -11.07 -30.91
C GLY A 468 -21.52 -10.79 -29.43
N GLU A 469 -22.09 -11.61 -28.52
CA GLU A 469 -21.89 -11.47 -27.08
C GLU A 469 -20.44 -11.74 -26.66
N ALA A 470 -19.75 -12.66 -27.34
CA ALA A 470 -18.33 -12.95 -27.11
C ALA A 470 -17.44 -11.77 -27.53
N VAL A 471 -17.72 -11.16 -28.69
CA VAL A 471 -16.99 -9.96 -29.16
C VAL A 471 -17.26 -8.78 -28.23
N GLU A 472 -18.48 -8.61 -27.74
CA GLU A 472 -18.85 -7.54 -26.81
C GLU A 472 -18.25 -7.74 -25.41
N ALA A 473 -18.23 -8.98 -24.90
CA ALA A 473 -17.53 -9.34 -23.66
C ALA A 473 -16.00 -9.19 -23.79
N ALA A 474 -15.43 -9.47 -24.96
CA ALA A 474 -13.99 -9.35 -25.22
C ALA A 474 -13.51 -7.89 -25.34
N LYS A 475 -14.39 -6.92 -25.63
CA LYS A 475 -14.03 -5.48 -25.71
C LYS A 475 -13.48 -4.90 -24.40
N GLY A 476 -13.69 -5.57 -23.26
CA GLY A 476 -13.14 -5.18 -21.95
C GLY A 476 -12.22 -6.22 -21.31
N PHE A 477 -11.95 -7.34 -21.97
CA PHE A 477 -11.28 -8.51 -21.38
C PHE A 477 -9.99 -8.81 -22.12
N GLN A 478 -8.85 -8.41 -21.54
CA GLN A 478 -7.55 -8.85 -22.04
C GLN A 478 -7.38 -10.31 -21.67
N GLY A 479 -7.47 -11.24 -22.63
CA GLY A 479 -7.37 -12.69 -22.39
C GLY A 479 -6.10 -13.12 -21.62
N THR A 480 -5.08 -12.27 -21.57
CA THR A 480 -3.87 -12.42 -20.75
C THR A 480 -4.15 -12.31 -19.24
N GLN A 481 -5.08 -11.45 -18.79
CA GLN A 481 -5.40 -11.30 -17.36
C GLN A 481 -6.10 -12.53 -16.79
N TYR A 482 -6.99 -13.15 -17.57
CA TYR A 482 -7.65 -14.39 -17.16
C TYR A 482 -6.66 -15.56 -17.10
N ARG A 483 -5.82 -15.73 -18.14
CA ARG A 483 -4.78 -16.75 -18.13
C ARG A 483 -3.80 -16.56 -16.98
N ASN A 484 -3.34 -15.34 -16.73
CA ASN A 484 -2.45 -15.05 -15.59
C ASN A 484 -3.14 -15.31 -14.25
N ALA A 485 -4.44 -15.01 -14.13
CA ALA A 485 -5.20 -15.31 -12.91
C ALA A 485 -5.38 -16.82 -12.71
N VAL A 486 -5.71 -17.58 -13.76
CA VAL A 486 -5.81 -19.05 -13.70
C VAL A 486 -4.45 -19.66 -13.37
N GLN A 487 -3.39 -19.26 -14.09
CA GLN A 487 -2.02 -19.75 -13.87
C GLN A 487 -1.56 -19.51 -12.43
N LYS A 488 -1.84 -18.32 -11.87
CA LYS A 488 -1.55 -18.04 -10.46
C LYS A 488 -2.14 -19.10 -9.52
N PHE A 489 -3.38 -19.54 -9.74
CA PHE A 489 -4.01 -20.53 -8.87
C PHE A 489 -3.59 -21.96 -9.20
N VAL A 490 -3.24 -22.27 -10.45
CA VAL A 490 -2.53 -23.51 -10.82
C VAL A 490 -1.22 -23.62 -10.04
N ASP A 491 -0.40 -22.57 -10.02
CA ASP A 491 0.89 -22.54 -9.33
C ASP A 491 0.71 -22.63 -7.80
N VAL A 492 -0.23 -21.86 -7.24
CA VAL A 492 -0.50 -21.85 -5.80
C VAL A 492 -1.04 -23.19 -5.31
N CYS A 493 -1.91 -23.84 -6.09
CA CYS A 493 -2.49 -25.13 -5.73
C CYS A 493 -1.63 -26.32 -6.18
N LYS A 494 -0.52 -26.07 -6.89
CA LYS A 494 0.37 -27.09 -7.46
C LYS A 494 -0.40 -28.13 -8.29
N LEU A 495 -1.32 -27.66 -9.14
CA LEU A 495 -2.02 -28.54 -10.07
C LEU A 495 -1.01 -28.94 -11.15
N ASN A 496 -0.59 -30.20 -11.16
CA ASN A 496 0.23 -30.75 -12.24
C ASN A 496 -0.69 -31.02 -13.45
N GLU A 497 -0.18 -30.79 -14.66
CA GLU A 497 -0.86 -31.14 -15.93
C GLU A 497 -1.28 -32.61 -16.01
#